data_AF-B0ECM4-F1
#
_entry.id   AF-B0ECM4-F1
#
_cell.length_a   1.000
_cell.length_b   1.000
_cell.length_c   1.000
_cell.angle_alpha   90.00
_cell.angle_beta   90.00
_cell.angle_gamma   90.00
#
_symmetry.space_group_name_H-M   'P 1'
#
loop_
_entity.id
_entity.type
_entity.pdbx_description
1 polymer ?
#
loop_
_entity_poly.entity_id
_entity_poly.type
_entity_poly.pdbx_seq_one_letter_code
_entity_poly.pdbx_strand_id
1 'polypeptide(L)'
;MSINNESINNKLISKYEYKKQHIFIGGGIATGKTTMLNLLNEYMDYYTNTLLIKEYIDYDKEGVIKLKQLFNGLITDYEFQTYVLNCYEKHLNSPIYENADFILWDRHPSEALEIFCKDENSLSKEERNKLKQRLEQIYRRYEIPLLTNNDVSIINIDTSRISVEIAQEALINIFIHSAMLGITDGSIFVLLYCGDLEAQFKRVVKRGRQVELETYKKKEDLSKINQCYINFYVKLITEKTSSKK
;
A
#
# COMPACT_ATOMS: atom_id res chain seq x y z
N MET A 1 33.22 35.58 43.07
CA MET A 1 33.00 34.14 42.84
C MET A 1 31.67 34.00 42.12
N SER A 2 31.72 33.98 40.80
CA SER A 2 30.55 33.89 39.93
C SER A 2 30.41 32.43 39.56
N ILE A 3 29.40 31.75 40.09
CA ILE A 3 29.12 30.37 39.73
C ILE A 3 28.36 30.41 38.41
N ASN A 4 29.04 30.02 37.33
CA ASN A 4 28.48 29.83 35.99
C ASN A 4 27.38 28.76 36.03
N ASN A 5 26.13 29.19 35.89
CA ASN A 5 24.94 28.34 35.77
C ASN A 5 24.52 28.12 34.29
N GLU A 6 25.47 28.10 33.35
CA GLU A 6 25.15 28.05 31.91
C GLU A 6 25.56 26.76 31.17
N SER A 7 26.08 25.73 31.84
CA SER A 7 26.67 24.59 31.12
C SER A 7 25.90 23.26 31.12
N ILE A 8 24.69 23.15 31.69
CA ILE A 8 24.11 21.80 31.93
C ILE A 8 23.01 21.34 30.94
N ASN A 9 22.32 22.17 30.17
CA ASN A 9 21.07 21.70 29.51
C ASN A 9 21.01 21.59 27.97
N ASN A 10 22.12 21.66 27.24
CA ASN A 10 22.07 21.65 25.76
C ASN A 10 22.68 20.43 25.06
N LYS A 11 23.00 19.32 25.74
CA LYS A 11 23.75 18.21 25.13
C LYS A 11 23.02 16.88 24.88
N LEU A 12 21.75 16.72 25.24
CA LEU A 12 21.03 15.45 25.04
C LEU A 12 19.51 15.63 24.76
N ILE A 13 19.12 16.63 23.98
CA ILE A 13 17.87 16.49 23.21
C ILE A 13 18.28 15.68 21.97
N SER A 14 18.27 14.35 22.07
CA SER A 14 18.21 13.53 20.86
C SER A 14 16.98 14.02 20.10
N LYS A 15 17.19 14.71 18.99
CA LYS A 15 16.13 15.18 18.12
C LYS A 15 15.36 13.94 17.69
N TYR A 16 14.22 13.65 18.32
CA TYR A 16 13.37 12.55 17.90
C TYR A 16 12.94 12.90 16.48
N GLU A 17 13.46 12.16 15.51
CA GLU A 17 13.13 12.35 14.11
C GLU A 17 11.78 11.67 13.90
N TYR A 18 10.73 12.49 13.87
CA TYR A 18 9.38 12.01 13.61
C TYR A 18 9.37 11.33 12.24
N LYS A 19 9.08 10.03 12.24
CA LYS A 19 8.95 9.22 11.04
C LYS A 19 7.49 9.22 10.60
N LYS A 20 7.25 9.51 9.32
CA LYS A 20 5.91 9.42 8.73
C LYS A 20 5.39 8.00 8.88
N GLN A 21 4.12 7.87 9.26
CA GLN A 21 3.49 6.57 9.48
C GLN A 21 2.73 6.13 8.24
N HIS A 22 3.04 4.93 7.74
CA HIS A 22 2.44 4.42 6.51
C HIS A 22 1.37 3.36 6.83
N ILE A 23 0.20 3.51 6.22
CA ILE A 23 -0.90 2.55 6.29
C ILE A 23 -1.16 2.04 4.87
N PHE A 24 -0.77 0.81 4.62
CA PHE A 24 -0.90 0.17 3.31
C PHE A 24 -2.13 -0.72 3.27
N ILE A 25 -3.07 -0.42 2.38
CA ILE A 25 -4.23 -1.27 2.11
C ILE A 25 -3.96 -2.07 0.84
N GLY A 26 -3.52 -3.31 1.01
CA GLY A 26 -3.22 -4.24 -0.07
C GLY A 26 -4.36 -5.22 -0.35
N GLY A 27 -4.24 -5.98 -1.44
CA GLY A 27 -5.12 -7.12 -1.72
C GLY A 27 -5.75 -7.16 -3.11
N GLY A 28 -6.50 -8.23 -3.35
CA GLY A 28 -7.08 -8.59 -4.64
C GLY A 28 -8.09 -7.57 -5.19
N ILE A 29 -8.65 -7.86 -6.36
CA ILE A 29 -9.64 -6.98 -7.00
C ILE A 29 -10.97 -7.07 -6.25
N ALA A 30 -11.67 -5.94 -6.11
CA ALA A 30 -12.98 -5.86 -5.48
C ALA A 30 -13.08 -6.42 -4.04
N THR A 31 -11.99 -6.34 -3.27
CA THR A 31 -11.94 -6.74 -1.85
C THR A 31 -12.33 -5.63 -0.87
N GLY A 32 -12.76 -4.46 -1.36
CA GLY A 32 -13.19 -3.34 -0.50
C GLY A 32 -12.10 -2.32 -0.15
N LYS A 33 -10.93 -2.38 -0.80
CA LYS A 33 -9.80 -1.45 -0.55
C LYS A 33 -10.17 0.03 -0.65
N THR A 34 -10.77 0.44 -1.77
CA THR A 34 -11.18 1.83 -1.97
C THR A 34 -12.18 2.29 -0.91
N THR A 35 -13.11 1.41 -0.50
CA THR A 35 -14.05 1.70 0.60
C THR A 35 -13.32 1.88 1.93
N MET A 36 -12.40 0.98 2.27
CA MET A 36 -11.58 1.08 3.48
C MET A 36 -10.78 2.38 3.50
N LEU A 37 -10.10 2.71 2.40
CA LEU A 37 -9.30 3.93 2.29
C LEU A 37 -10.13 5.19 2.44
N ASN A 38 -11.32 5.25 1.83
CA ASN A 38 -12.19 6.41 1.96
C ASN A 38 -12.67 6.61 3.40
N LEU A 39 -13.08 5.53 4.08
CA LEU A 39 -13.50 5.59 5.48
C LEU A 39 -12.35 5.99 6.43
N LEU A 40 -11.14 5.48 6.17
CA LEU A 40 -9.95 5.88 6.93
C LEU A 40 -9.57 7.33 6.68
N ASN A 41 -9.58 7.76 5.42
CA ASN A 41 -9.24 9.13 5.06
C ASN A 41 -10.25 10.12 5.67
N GLU A 42 -11.56 9.85 5.56
CA GLU A 42 -12.61 10.69 6.17
C GLU A 42 -12.41 10.83 7.69
N TYR A 43 -12.07 9.73 8.36
CA TYR A 43 -11.77 9.78 9.78
C TYR A 43 -10.51 10.60 10.08
N MET A 44 -9.40 10.31 9.40
CA MET A 44 -8.08 10.86 9.73
C MET A 44 -7.92 12.32 9.31
N ASP A 45 -8.53 12.75 8.20
CA ASP A 45 -8.48 14.13 7.70
C ASP A 45 -9.02 15.15 8.72
N TYR A 46 -9.90 14.71 9.62
CA TYR A 46 -10.38 15.53 10.72
C TYR A 46 -9.35 15.73 11.85
N TYR A 47 -8.44 14.77 12.06
CA TYR A 47 -7.56 14.74 13.24
C TYR A 47 -6.07 14.97 12.94
N THR A 48 -5.61 14.72 11.71
CA THR A 48 -4.18 14.76 11.37
C THR A 48 -3.93 15.01 9.88
N ASN A 49 -2.75 15.55 9.55
CA ASN A 49 -2.35 15.77 8.17
C ASN A 49 -2.12 14.41 7.49
N THR A 50 -3.03 14.05 6.60
CA THR A 50 -3.03 12.75 5.92
C THR A 50 -2.88 12.93 4.41
N LEU A 51 -2.00 12.14 3.80
CA LEU A 51 -1.94 12.02 2.34
C LEU A 51 -2.50 10.65 1.90
N LEU A 52 -3.50 10.68 1.03
CA LEU A 52 -3.98 9.49 0.33
C LEU A 52 -3.25 9.32 -1.01
N ILE A 53 -2.47 8.25 -1.14
CA ILE A 53 -1.90 7.77 -2.38
C ILE A 53 -2.92 6.88 -3.08
N LYS A 54 -3.53 7.40 -4.15
CA LYS A 54 -4.60 6.73 -4.88
C LYS A 54 -4.05 5.74 -5.93
N GLU A 55 -4.85 4.72 -6.24
CA GLU A 55 -4.62 3.84 -7.40
C GLU A 55 -4.57 4.69 -8.68
N TYR A 56 -3.71 4.31 -9.63
CA TYR A 56 -3.46 5.04 -10.87
C TYR A 56 -4.75 5.36 -11.68
N ILE A 57 -5.78 4.51 -11.64
CA ILE A 57 -7.08 4.73 -12.30
C ILE A 57 -7.89 5.84 -11.64
N ASP A 58 -7.77 5.98 -10.32
CA ASP A 58 -8.51 6.97 -9.54
C ASP A 58 -7.72 8.29 -9.41
N TYR A 59 -6.47 8.31 -9.89
CA TYR A 59 -5.58 9.47 -9.89
C TYR A 59 -5.43 10.14 -11.26
N ASP A 60 -5.12 9.35 -12.29
CA ASP A 60 -4.77 9.85 -13.62
C ASP A 60 -5.81 9.37 -14.64
N LYS A 61 -6.34 10.29 -15.45
CA LYS A 61 -7.37 10.01 -16.45
C LYS A 61 -6.88 9.00 -17.50
N GLU A 62 -5.58 8.94 -17.74
CA GLU A 62 -4.96 7.98 -18.65
C GLU A 62 -4.85 6.56 -18.04
N GLY A 63 -5.15 6.38 -16.75
CA GLY A 63 -5.01 5.10 -16.05
C GLY A 63 -5.83 3.98 -16.68
N VAL A 64 -7.06 4.27 -17.09
CA VAL A 64 -7.93 3.30 -17.77
C VAL A 64 -7.39 2.95 -19.17
N ILE A 65 -6.87 3.94 -19.89
CA ILE A 65 -6.29 3.75 -21.22
C ILE A 65 -5.04 2.86 -21.12
N LYS A 66 -4.17 3.13 -20.16
CA LYS A 66 -2.96 2.33 -19.90
C LYS A 66 -3.30 0.90 -19.51
N LEU A 67 -4.30 0.69 -18.64
CA LEU A 67 -4.73 -0.65 -18.28
C LEU A 67 -5.29 -1.41 -19.49
N LYS A 68 -6.08 -0.75 -20.33
CA LYS A 68 -6.60 -1.34 -21.57
C LYS A 68 -5.48 -1.67 -22.55
N GLN A 69 -4.47 -0.80 -22.69
CA GLN A 69 -3.27 -1.08 -23.49
C GLN A 69 -2.53 -2.32 -22.99
N LEU A 70 -2.39 -2.49 -21.67
CA LEU A 70 -1.76 -3.68 -21.09
C LEU A 70 -2.53 -4.95 -21.43
N PHE A 71 -3.85 -4.99 -21.20
CA PHE A 71 -4.65 -6.18 -21.48
C PHE A 71 -4.76 -6.53 -22.96
N ASN A 72 -4.61 -5.55 -23.84
CA ASN A 72 -4.54 -5.77 -25.28
C ASN A 72 -3.13 -6.09 -25.79
N GLY A 73 -2.12 -6.19 -24.92
CA GLY A 73 -0.73 -6.47 -25.28
C GLY A 73 -0.05 -5.34 -26.06
N LEU A 74 -0.55 -4.10 -25.95
CA LEU A 74 -0.01 -2.92 -26.63
C LEU A 74 1.14 -2.26 -25.88
N ILE A 75 1.24 -2.52 -24.56
CA ILE A 75 2.37 -2.13 -23.72
C ILE A 75 2.78 -3.33 -22.87
N THR A 76 4.04 -3.36 -22.46
CA THR A 76 4.57 -4.42 -21.60
C THR A 76 4.19 -4.21 -20.14
N ASP A 77 4.32 -5.26 -19.33
CA ASP A 77 4.22 -5.16 -17.87
C ASP A 77 5.23 -4.14 -17.32
N TYR A 78 6.44 -4.07 -17.90
CA TYR A 78 7.46 -3.09 -17.51
C TYR A 78 6.99 -1.64 -17.72
N GLU A 79 6.46 -1.34 -18.91
CA GLU A 79 5.96 0.00 -19.24
C GLU A 79 4.78 0.39 -18.35
N PHE A 80 3.89 -0.56 -18.09
CA PHE A 80 2.73 -0.32 -17.23
C PHE A 80 3.13 -0.12 -15.77
N GLN A 81 3.98 -0.98 -15.19
CA GLN A 81 4.43 -0.79 -13.81
C GLN A 81 5.26 0.49 -13.66
N THR A 82 6.04 0.86 -14.67
CA THR A 82 6.73 2.15 -14.72
C THR A 82 5.74 3.32 -14.65
N TYR A 83 4.63 3.25 -15.38
CA TYR A 83 3.54 4.22 -15.29
C TYR A 83 2.89 4.27 -13.90
N VAL A 84 2.63 3.12 -13.28
CA VAL A 84 2.08 3.06 -11.91
C VAL A 84 3.02 3.74 -10.91
N LEU A 85 4.33 3.45 -10.97
CA LEU A 85 5.32 4.09 -10.10
C LEU A 85 5.43 5.60 -10.34
N ASN A 86 5.32 6.06 -11.59
CA ASN A 86 5.21 7.50 -11.89
C ASN A 86 4.00 8.13 -11.19
N CYS A 87 2.86 7.44 -11.13
CA CYS A 87 1.67 7.95 -10.44
C CYS A 87 1.91 8.10 -8.94
N TYR A 88 2.56 7.14 -8.30
CA TYR A 88 2.95 7.27 -6.88
C TYR A 88 3.91 8.44 -6.68
N GLU A 89 4.96 8.56 -7.49
CA GLU A 89 5.92 9.66 -7.36
C GLU A 89 5.28 11.04 -7.58
N LYS A 90 4.27 11.16 -8.45
CA LYS A 90 3.55 12.44 -8.59
C LYS A 90 2.82 12.85 -7.30
N HIS A 91 2.24 11.90 -6.55
CA HIS A 91 1.64 12.20 -5.24
C HIS A 91 2.71 12.56 -4.20
N LEU A 92 3.82 11.82 -4.21
CA LEU A 92 4.90 11.98 -3.23
C LEU A 92 5.72 13.26 -3.46
N ASN A 93 5.85 13.72 -4.70
CA ASN A 93 6.44 15.02 -5.05
C ASN A 93 5.42 16.16 -4.85
N SER A 94 4.69 16.17 -3.74
CA SER A 94 3.74 17.23 -3.42
C SER A 94 4.06 17.86 -2.06
N PRO A 95 3.76 19.15 -1.86
CA PRO A 95 3.86 19.77 -0.54
C PRO A 95 2.96 19.08 0.52
N ILE A 96 1.92 18.36 0.08
CA ILE A 96 1.05 17.60 0.97
C ILE A 96 1.83 16.46 1.61
N TYR A 97 2.67 15.75 0.86
CA TYR A 97 3.50 14.68 1.39
C TYR A 97 4.48 15.19 2.47
N GLU A 98 5.14 16.31 2.21
CA GLU A 98 6.12 16.90 3.16
C GLU A 98 5.48 17.20 4.52
N ASN A 99 4.26 17.72 4.51
CA ASN A 99 3.51 18.09 5.72
C ASN A 99 2.67 16.94 6.31
N ALA A 100 2.55 15.81 5.62
CA ALA A 100 1.74 14.69 6.08
C ALA A 100 2.45 13.93 7.20
N ASP A 101 1.68 13.63 8.23
CA ASP A 101 2.06 12.77 9.36
C ASP A 101 1.78 11.31 8.99
N PHE A 102 0.66 11.09 8.31
CA PHE A 102 0.19 9.78 7.88
C PHE A 102 0.07 9.68 6.36
N ILE A 103 0.48 8.54 5.83
CA ILE A 103 0.33 8.22 4.41
C ILE A 103 -0.55 6.98 4.25
N LEU A 104 -1.72 7.15 3.65
CA LEU A 104 -2.64 6.07 3.28
C LEU A 104 -2.35 5.60 1.86
N TRP A 105 -2.15 4.30 1.64
CA TRP A 105 -1.80 3.75 0.34
C TRP A 105 -2.85 2.78 -0.19
N ASP A 106 -3.35 3.03 -1.40
CA ASP A 106 -3.94 1.96 -2.22
C ASP A 106 -2.80 1.15 -2.84
N ARG A 107 -2.44 0.06 -2.13
CA ARG A 107 -1.33 -0.87 -2.41
C ARG A 107 0.06 -0.35 -2.03
N HIS A 108 0.90 -1.28 -1.57
CA HIS A 108 2.31 -1.01 -1.38
C HIS A 108 3.06 -1.04 -2.74
N PRO A 109 4.07 -0.17 -3.01
CA PRO A 109 4.76 -0.16 -4.30
C PRO A 109 5.41 -1.50 -4.71
N SER A 110 5.82 -2.33 -3.73
CA SER A 110 6.36 -3.67 -4.00
C SER A 110 5.39 -4.59 -4.74
N GLU A 111 4.08 -4.35 -4.64
CA GLU A 111 3.08 -5.17 -5.35
C GLU A 111 3.29 -5.13 -6.87
N ALA A 112 3.88 -4.06 -7.42
CA ALA A 112 4.26 -3.97 -8.84
C ALA A 112 5.11 -5.17 -9.28
N LEU A 113 6.12 -5.55 -8.48
CA LEU A 113 6.99 -6.68 -8.79
C LEU A 113 6.50 -8.01 -8.21
N GLU A 114 6.01 -7.99 -6.97
CA GLU A 114 5.73 -9.21 -6.21
C GLU A 114 4.37 -9.83 -6.57
N ILE A 115 3.45 -9.02 -7.11
CA ILE A 115 2.12 -9.46 -7.54
C ILE A 115 1.98 -9.40 -9.05
N PHE A 116 2.12 -8.21 -9.64
CA PHE A 116 1.77 -7.99 -11.04
C PHE A 116 2.82 -8.49 -12.02
N CYS A 117 4.10 -8.37 -11.68
CA CYS A 117 5.22 -8.96 -12.44
C CYS A 117 5.81 -10.21 -11.78
N LYS A 118 4.97 -11.02 -11.11
CA LYS A 118 5.45 -12.21 -10.39
C LYS A 118 6.00 -13.28 -11.33
N ASP A 119 5.31 -13.52 -12.45
CA ASP A 119 5.68 -14.56 -13.41
C ASP A 119 7.06 -14.22 -14.02
N GLU A 120 7.99 -15.18 -14.08
CA GLU A 120 9.36 -14.91 -14.56
C GLU A 120 9.39 -14.42 -16.02
N ASN A 121 8.38 -14.80 -16.80
CA ASN A 121 8.22 -14.39 -18.20
C ASN A 121 7.56 -13.01 -18.38
N SER A 122 7.07 -12.38 -17.30
CA SER A 122 6.44 -11.05 -17.38
C SER A 122 7.45 -9.93 -17.65
N LEU A 123 8.72 -10.13 -17.26
CA LEU A 123 9.79 -9.15 -17.39
C LEU A 123 11.08 -9.84 -17.79
N SER A 124 11.85 -9.21 -18.67
CA SER A 124 13.26 -9.57 -18.83
C SER A 124 14.05 -9.32 -17.53
N LYS A 125 15.21 -9.97 -17.39
CA LYS A 125 16.10 -9.75 -16.23
C LYS A 125 16.51 -8.28 -16.09
N GLU A 126 16.73 -7.59 -17.21
CA GLU A 126 17.10 -6.18 -17.23
C GLU A 126 15.95 -5.29 -16.75
N GLU A 127 14.74 -5.47 -17.28
CA GLU A 127 13.55 -4.72 -16.86
C GLU A 127 13.23 -4.93 -15.38
N ARG A 128 13.32 -6.17 -14.90
CA ARG A 128 13.13 -6.49 -13.49
C ARG A 128 14.14 -5.77 -12.60
N ASN A 129 15.42 -5.72 -13.01
CA ASN A 129 16.45 -5.00 -12.27
C ASN A 129 16.21 -3.48 -12.29
N LYS A 130 15.78 -2.91 -13.42
CA LYS A 130 15.41 -1.48 -13.51
C LYS A 130 14.26 -1.13 -12.57
N LEU A 131 13.20 -1.95 -12.53
CA LEU A 131 12.09 -1.75 -11.60
C LEU A 131 12.52 -1.89 -10.14
N LYS A 132 13.38 -2.86 -9.81
CA LYS A 132 13.94 -3.00 -8.45
C LYS A 132 14.71 -1.77 -8.02
N GLN A 133 15.65 -1.30 -8.84
CA GLN A 133 16.44 -0.10 -8.56
C GLN A 133 15.54 1.12 -8.38
N ARG A 134 14.51 1.25 -9.21
CA ARG A 134 13.53 2.34 -9.10
C ARG A 134 12.73 2.27 -7.79
N LEU A 135 12.26 1.08 -7.40
CA LEU A 135 11.58 0.89 -6.12
C LEU A 135 12.51 1.25 -4.95
N GLU A 136 13.76 0.81 -4.97
CA GLU A 136 14.75 1.16 -3.94
C GLU A 136 14.97 2.68 -3.83
N GLN A 137 15.01 3.38 -4.96
CA GLN A 137 15.10 4.85 -4.98
C GLN A 137 13.85 5.49 -4.37
N ILE A 138 12.66 5.03 -4.74
CA ILE A 138 11.38 5.51 -4.18
C ILE A 138 11.32 5.26 -2.66
N TYR A 139 11.70 4.06 -2.20
CA TYR A 139 11.70 3.73 -0.78
C TYR A 139 12.64 4.62 0.04
N ARG A 140 13.86 4.84 -0.46
CA ARG A 140 14.84 5.69 0.24
C ARG A 140 14.43 7.15 0.23
N ARG A 141 13.93 7.65 -0.90
CA ARG A 141 13.62 9.07 -1.08
C ARG A 141 12.41 9.51 -0.26
N TYR A 142 11.40 8.66 -0.14
CA TYR A 142 10.13 8.98 0.54
C TYR A 142 9.91 8.14 1.79
N GLU A 143 10.99 7.61 2.37
CA GLU A 143 11.03 6.89 3.65
C GLU A 143 10.01 5.74 3.77
N ILE A 144 9.61 5.16 2.63
CA ILE A 144 8.60 4.11 2.59
C ILE A 144 9.22 2.83 3.17
N PRO A 145 8.69 2.29 4.28
CA PRO A 145 9.26 1.12 4.90
C PRO A 145 9.03 -0.13 4.04
N LEU A 146 10.04 -1.00 3.97
CA LEU A 146 9.84 -2.33 3.39
C LEU A 146 8.85 -3.10 4.27
N LEU A 147 7.92 -3.82 3.66
CA LEU A 147 6.93 -4.62 4.41
C LEU A 147 7.55 -5.68 5.32
N THR A 148 8.80 -6.08 5.06
CA THR A 148 9.57 -7.03 5.89
C THR A 148 10.21 -6.39 7.12
N ASN A 149 10.34 -5.05 7.17
CA ASN A 149 10.95 -4.36 8.31
C ASN A 149 10.15 -4.59 9.60
N ASN A 150 10.84 -4.73 10.73
CA ASN A 150 10.22 -5.08 12.02
C ASN A 150 9.19 -4.05 12.52
N ASP A 151 9.32 -2.80 12.13
CA ASP A 151 8.41 -1.68 12.44
C ASP A 151 7.13 -1.68 11.58
N VAL A 152 6.99 -2.60 10.63
CA VAL A 152 5.75 -2.78 9.86
C VAL A 152 4.92 -3.92 10.43
N SER A 153 3.76 -3.63 10.99
CA SER A 153 2.77 -4.64 11.37
C SER A 153 2.08 -5.21 10.13
N ILE A 154 1.79 -6.51 10.11
CA ILE A 154 1.09 -7.17 9.00
C ILE A 154 -0.16 -7.85 9.54
N ILE A 155 -1.31 -7.52 8.97
CA ILE A 155 -2.60 -8.17 9.27
C ILE A 155 -3.31 -8.56 7.98
N ASN A 156 -4.24 -9.51 8.07
CA ASN A 156 -5.12 -9.89 6.97
C ASN A 156 -6.58 -9.88 7.41
N ILE A 157 -7.50 -9.57 6.48
CA ILE A 157 -8.92 -9.44 6.76
C ILE A 157 -9.74 -10.09 5.65
N ASP A 158 -10.58 -11.06 6.03
CA ASP A 158 -11.55 -11.69 5.12
C ASP A 158 -12.82 -10.85 5.03
N THR A 159 -12.93 -10.09 3.94
CA THR A 159 -14.08 -9.21 3.66
C THR A 159 -15.34 -9.97 3.22
N SER A 160 -15.29 -11.30 3.12
CA SER A 160 -16.51 -12.12 3.00
C SER A 160 -17.18 -12.37 4.36
N ARG A 161 -16.42 -12.19 5.46
CA ARG A 161 -16.88 -12.48 6.84
C ARG A 161 -17.02 -11.23 7.69
N ILE A 162 -16.14 -10.26 7.48
CA ILE A 162 -16.12 -9.00 8.23
C ILE A 162 -16.41 -7.86 7.26
N SER A 163 -17.35 -6.98 7.62
CA SER A 163 -17.63 -5.81 6.79
C SER A 163 -16.45 -4.83 6.82
N VAL A 164 -16.33 -3.99 5.79
CA VAL A 164 -15.22 -3.04 5.68
C VAL A 164 -15.29 -1.99 6.81
N GLU A 165 -16.50 -1.63 7.22
CA GLU A 165 -16.78 -0.67 8.29
C GLU A 165 -16.29 -1.20 9.65
N ILE A 166 -16.63 -2.46 9.99
CA ILE A 166 -16.15 -3.09 11.24
C ILE A 166 -14.63 -3.22 11.23
N ALA A 167 -14.06 -3.62 10.09
CA ALA A 167 -12.60 -3.72 9.94
C ALA A 167 -11.91 -2.36 10.08
N GLN A 168 -12.53 -1.29 9.58
CA GLN A 168 -12.03 0.07 9.69
C GLN A 168 -12.05 0.57 11.14
N GLU A 169 -13.15 0.36 11.86
CA GLU A 169 -13.26 0.71 13.27
C GLU A 169 -12.21 -0.01 14.13
N ALA A 170 -12.01 -1.31 13.87
CA ALA A 170 -10.97 -2.09 14.53
C ALA A 170 -9.56 -1.54 14.25
N LEU A 171 -9.27 -1.17 12.99
CA LEU A 171 -7.97 -0.59 12.62
C LEU A 171 -7.73 0.76 13.30
N ILE A 172 -8.78 1.58 13.42
CA ILE A 172 -8.71 2.85 14.15
C ILE A 172 -8.30 2.62 15.60
N ASN A 173 -9.06 1.77 16.29
CA ASN A 173 -8.90 1.56 17.73
C ASN A 173 -7.59 0.85 18.09
N ILE A 174 -7.15 -0.10 17.26
CA ILE A 174 -5.97 -0.92 17.55
C ILE A 174 -4.67 -0.22 17.14
N PHE A 175 -4.67 0.50 16.01
CA PHE A 175 -3.46 1.05 15.43
C PHE A 175 -3.47 2.58 15.36
N ILE A 176 -4.48 3.18 14.70
CA ILE A 176 -4.42 4.60 14.33
C ILE A 176 -4.43 5.51 15.55
N HIS A 177 -5.27 5.26 16.57
CA HIS A 177 -5.25 6.05 17.81
C HIS A 177 -3.90 6.00 18.51
N SER A 178 -3.35 4.80 18.67
CA SER A 178 -2.03 4.62 19.28
C SER A 178 -0.94 5.35 18.50
N ALA A 179 -1.04 5.34 17.17
CA ALA A 179 -0.11 6.01 16.27
C ALA A 179 -0.21 7.54 16.35
N MET A 180 -1.44 8.09 16.36
CA MET A 180 -1.72 9.52 16.53
C MET A 180 -1.27 10.06 17.91
N LEU A 181 -1.37 9.23 18.96
CA LEU A 181 -0.91 9.56 20.30
C LEU A 181 0.61 9.41 20.48
N GLY A 182 1.34 8.96 19.45
CA GLY A 182 2.78 8.71 19.51
C GLY A 182 3.17 7.52 20.39
N ILE A 183 2.23 6.61 20.69
CA ILE A 183 2.48 5.38 21.47
C ILE A 183 3.18 4.33 20.60
N THR A 184 2.92 4.35 19.30
CA THR A 184 3.58 3.52 18.28
C THR A 184 4.10 4.42 17.17
N ASP A 185 5.30 4.12 16.69
CA ASP A 185 5.95 4.76 15.54
C ASP A 185 6.02 3.85 14.31
N GLY A 186 5.46 2.63 14.43
CA GLY A 186 5.41 1.66 13.35
C GLY A 186 4.41 2.00 12.25
N SER A 187 4.57 1.32 11.12
CA SER A 187 3.64 1.33 9.99
C SER A 187 2.81 0.03 9.97
N ILE A 188 1.78 -0.04 9.12
CA ILE A 188 0.94 -1.24 9.01
C ILE A 188 0.61 -1.58 7.56
N PHE A 189 0.61 -2.87 7.24
CA PHE A 189 0.08 -3.42 6.00
C PHE A 189 -1.12 -4.31 6.30
N VAL A 190 -2.25 -3.96 5.69
CA VAL A 190 -3.52 -4.65 5.81
C VAL A 190 -3.83 -5.33 4.49
N LEU A 191 -3.81 -6.66 4.48
CA LEU A 191 -4.23 -7.45 3.34
C LEU A 191 -5.74 -7.69 3.38
N LEU A 192 -6.49 -7.03 2.50
CA LEU A 192 -7.90 -7.34 2.29
C LEU A 192 -8.08 -8.45 1.26
N TYR A 193 -8.70 -9.56 1.67
CA TYR A 193 -9.07 -10.67 0.79
C TYR A 193 -10.55 -11.00 0.90
N CYS A 194 -11.06 -11.82 -0.02
CA CYS A 194 -12.44 -12.30 0.01
C CYS A 194 -12.41 -13.82 -0.13
N GLY A 195 -12.73 -14.53 0.95
CA GLY A 195 -12.77 -16.00 0.97
C GLY A 195 -13.91 -16.59 0.12
N ASP A 196 -14.92 -15.79 -0.22
CA ASP A 196 -16.01 -16.16 -1.12
C ASP A 196 -15.79 -15.56 -2.52
N LEU A 197 -15.36 -16.42 -3.44
CA LEU A 197 -15.07 -16.06 -4.83
C LEU A 197 -16.32 -15.58 -5.60
N GLU A 198 -17.50 -16.11 -5.26
CA GLU A 198 -18.76 -15.72 -5.86
C GLU A 198 -19.16 -14.31 -5.42
N ALA A 199 -19.04 -14.03 -4.12
CA ALA A 199 -19.26 -12.69 -3.58
C ALA A 199 -18.28 -11.68 -4.15
N GLN A 200 -16.99 -12.04 -4.27
CA GLN A 200 -15.97 -11.19 -4.89
C GLN A 200 -16.31 -10.88 -6.35
N PHE A 201 -16.69 -11.89 -7.14
CA PHE A 201 -17.06 -11.71 -8.54
C PHE A 201 -18.29 -10.80 -8.70
N LYS A 202 -19.32 -10.97 -7.85
CA LYS A 202 -20.48 -10.06 -7.83
C LYS A 202 -20.06 -8.61 -7.56
N ARG A 203 -19.06 -8.37 -6.71
CA ARG A 203 -18.53 -7.02 -6.46
C ARG A 203 -17.81 -6.46 -7.69
N VAL A 204 -17.04 -7.27 -8.42
CA VAL A 204 -16.42 -6.87 -9.70
C VAL A 204 -17.50 -6.44 -10.70
N VAL A 205 -18.53 -7.27 -10.90
CA VAL A 205 -19.65 -6.97 -11.80
C VAL A 205 -20.37 -5.69 -11.39
N LYS A 206 -20.71 -5.55 -10.10
CA LYS A 206 -21.36 -4.35 -9.56
C LYS A 206 -20.53 -3.08 -9.73
N ARG A 207 -19.20 -3.17 -9.58
CA ARG A 207 -18.28 -2.05 -9.75
C ARG A 207 -18.26 -1.54 -11.19
N GLY A 208 -18.49 -2.40 -12.17
CA GLY A 208 -18.75 -2.00 -13.55
C GLY A 208 -17.55 -1.42 -14.31
N ARG A 209 -16.30 -1.63 -13.85
CA ARG A 209 -15.11 -1.18 -14.57
C ARG A 209 -14.96 -1.99 -15.86
N GLN A 210 -15.29 -1.39 -17.01
CA GLN A 210 -15.37 -2.10 -18.30
C GLN A 210 -14.15 -2.96 -18.61
N VAL A 211 -12.95 -2.42 -18.40
CA VAL A 211 -11.68 -3.13 -18.65
C VAL A 211 -11.52 -4.37 -17.75
N GLU A 212 -11.99 -4.32 -16.49
CA GLU A 212 -12.02 -5.49 -15.60
C GLU A 212 -13.07 -6.52 -16.07
N LEU A 213 -14.23 -6.08 -16.55
CA LEU A 213 -15.30 -6.98 -17.04
C LEU A 213 -14.93 -7.70 -18.35
N GLU A 214 -14.14 -7.06 -19.20
CA GLU A 214 -13.61 -7.67 -20.42
C GLU A 214 -12.59 -8.78 -20.11
N THR A 215 -11.86 -8.65 -19.01
CA THR A 215 -10.81 -9.59 -18.57
C THR A 215 -11.35 -10.71 -17.66
N TYR A 216 -12.14 -10.36 -16.65
CA TYR A 216 -12.69 -11.29 -15.66
C TYR A 216 -14.13 -11.64 -16.04
N LYS A 217 -14.29 -12.64 -16.91
CA LYS A 217 -15.60 -13.04 -17.46
C LYS A 217 -16.33 -14.03 -16.55
N LYS A 218 -15.58 -14.77 -15.75
CA LYS A 218 -16.09 -15.72 -14.76
C LYS A 218 -15.28 -15.63 -13.46
N LYS A 219 -15.86 -16.11 -12.37
CA LYS A 219 -15.25 -16.01 -11.04
C LYS A 219 -13.88 -16.69 -10.95
N GLU A 220 -13.67 -17.77 -11.70
CA GLU A 220 -12.41 -18.52 -11.72
C GLU A 220 -11.24 -17.68 -12.27
N ASP A 221 -11.51 -16.65 -13.07
CA ASP A 221 -10.49 -15.75 -13.60
C ASP A 221 -9.82 -14.92 -12.48
N LEU A 222 -10.51 -14.76 -11.34
CA LEU A 222 -9.97 -14.09 -10.15
C LEU A 222 -8.99 -14.97 -9.36
N SER A 223 -9.00 -16.29 -9.57
CA SER A 223 -8.16 -17.22 -8.81
C SER A 223 -6.67 -16.95 -8.99
N LYS A 224 -6.23 -16.57 -10.20
CA LYS A 224 -4.82 -16.28 -10.48
C LYS A 224 -4.32 -15.13 -9.60
N ILE A 225 -5.03 -14.00 -9.61
CA ILE A 225 -4.63 -12.82 -8.84
C ILE A 225 -4.77 -13.05 -7.33
N ASN A 226 -5.83 -13.73 -6.88
CA ASN A 226 -6.01 -14.07 -5.47
C ASN A 226 -4.89 -14.98 -4.96
N GLN A 227 -4.47 -15.97 -5.74
CA GLN A 227 -3.36 -16.86 -5.38
C GLN A 227 -2.01 -16.12 -5.33
N CYS A 228 -1.79 -15.11 -6.19
CA CYS A 228 -0.63 -14.24 -6.08
C CYS A 228 -0.59 -13.52 -4.72
N TYR A 229 -1.71 -12.95 -4.28
CA TYR A 229 -1.80 -12.27 -2.98
C TYR A 229 -1.62 -13.22 -1.79
N ILE A 230 -2.23 -14.41 -1.83
CA ILE A 230 -2.06 -15.41 -0.76
C ILE A 230 -0.58 -15.80 -0.64
N ASN A 231 0.07 -16.11 -1.75
CA ASN A 231 1.48 -16.48 -1.76
C ASN A 231 2.38 -15.34 -1.27
N PHE A 232 2.09 -14.10 -1.69
CA PHE A 232 2.82 -12.92 -1.24
C PHE A 232 2.70 -12.72 0.27
N TYR A 233 1.49 -12.87 0.83
CA TYR A 233 1.29 -12.78 2.28
C TYR A 233 2.05 -13.87 3.05
N VAL A 234 1.95 -15.12 2.60
CA VAL A 234 2.68 -16.24 3.23
C VAL A 234 4.19 -15.99 3.21
N LYS A 235 4.73 -15.50 2.09
CA LYS A 235 6.14 -15.10 1.97
C LYS A 235 6.50 -14.02 3.00
N LEU A 236 5.74 -12.94 3.07
CA LEU A 236 5.99 -11.84 4.02
C LEU A 236 6.00 -12.30 5.48
N ILE A 237 5.02 -13.11 5.89
CA ILE A 237 4.95 -13.64 7.25
C ILE A 237 6.14 -14.57 7.53
N THR A 238 6.52 -15.41 6.57
CA THR A 238 7.66 -16.34 6.72
C THR A 238 8.98 -15.59 6.89
N GLU A 239 9.21 -14.55 6.08
CA GLU A 239 10.38 -13.70 6.16
C GLU A 239 10.44 -12.99 7.53
N LYS A 240 9.34 -12.36 7.97
CA LYS A 240 9.27 -11.72 9.29
C LYS A 240 9.50 -12.66 10.46
N THR A 241 9.02 -13.89 10.37
CA THR A 241 9.17 -14.88 11.45
C THR A 241 10.60 -15.42 11.49
N SER A 242 11.24 -15.55 10.32
CA SER A 242 12.65 -15.96 10.20
C SER A 242 13.62 -14.88 10.68
N SER A 243 13.33 -13.60 10.43
CA SER A 243 14.17 -12.47 10.86
C SER A 243 14.12 -12.16 12.36
N LYS A 244 13.24 -12.82 13.12
CA LYS A 244 13.10 -12.69 14.58
C LYS A 244 13.88 -13.76 15.36
N LYS A 245 14.53 -14.70 14.67
CA LYS A 245 15.44 -15.69 15.27
C LYS A 245 16.89 -15.24 15.13
#